data_AF-A0A4Z1HC04-F1
#
_entry.id   AF-A0A4Z1HC04-F1
#
_cell.length_a   1.000
_cell.length_b   1.000
_cell.length_c   1.000
_cell.angle_alpha   90.00
_cell.angle_beta   90.00
_cell.angle_gamma   90.00
#
_symmetry.space_group_name_H-M   'P 1'
#
loop_
_entity.id
_entity.type
_entity.pdbx_description
1 polymer ?
#
loop_
_entity_poly.entity_id
_entity_poly.type
_entity_poly.pdbx_seq_one_letter_code
_entity_poly.pdbx_strand_id
1 'polypeptide(L)'
;MALISSFFNPQAERWADQHRADKTLMESEENLLPKDGDDTEVPRPLIPVNSTTRVVITVTILLLWGAAAFVAGSLTSKTQRDSPLGSAENGFVEELIITPSETFKLIQTRFTGGVDFSPKGIEVLAPSMYVGEPSLEIDEAWNAIIGGESHYFSVSEDEARRLWGAESDRYRDRIRGGWTGTLDMFHCLHCLNQLRKALRRDIYPEEEHRGMIHQCDNVPG
;
A
#
# COMPACT_ATOMS: atom_id res chain seq x y z
N MET A 1 4.01 -53.90 14.79
CA MET A 1 4.58 -54.76 13.72
C MET A 1 4.33 -54.10 12.39
N ALA A 2 5.39 -53.95 11.60
CA ALA A 2 5.45 -53.25 10.32
C ALA A 2 4.93 -54.10 9.15
N LEU A 3 4.36 -53.46 8.12
CA LEU A 3 4.47 -53.77 6.68
C LEU A 3 4.10 -52.45 5.92
N ILE A 4 5.03 -51.74 5.24
CA ILE A 4 5.47 -51.90 3.83
C ILE A 4 4.29 -51.65 2.86
N SER A 5 4.28 -50.75 1.87
CA SER A 5 5.30 -49.86 1.31
C SER A 5 4.72 -48.84 0.30
N SER A 6 5.58 -47.85 0.02
CA SER A 6 5.93 -47.28 -1.30
C SER A 6 5.01 -46.26 -1.97
N PHE A 7 5.54 -45.03 -1.91
CA PHE A 7 5.27 -43.83 -2.67
C PHE A 7 5.46 -44.05 -4.18
N PHE A 8 4.48 -43.58 -4.95
CA PHE A 8 4.58 -43.29 -6.38
C PHE A 8 5.32 -41.95 -6.54
N ASN A 9 6.53 -41.96 -7.13
CA ASN A 9 7.26 -40.75 -7.52
C ASN A 9 7.45 -40.73 -9.06
N PRO A 10 6.63 -39.97 -9.81
CA PRO A 10 6.63 -39.95 -11.28
C PRO A 10 7.76 -39.10 -11.91
N GLN A 11 8.80 -38.72 -11.16
CA GLN A 11 9.88 -37.88 -11.66
C GLN A 11 11.08 -38.65 -12.24
N ALA A 12 11.15 -39.98 -12.06
CA ALA A 12 12.30 -40.78 -12.48
C ALA A 12 12.29 -41.23 -13.96
N GLU A 13 11.13 -41.31 -14.62
CA GLU A 13 11.05 -41.81 -16.01
C GLU A 13 11.40 -40.75 -17.06
N ARG A 14 11.32 -39.45 -16.72
CA ARG A 14 11.55 -38.35 -17.68
C ARG A 14 13.02 -38.15 -18.06
N TRP A 15 13.96 -38.72 -17.31
CA TRP A 15 15.41 -38.55 -17.51
C TRP A 15 16.05 -39.68 -18.32
N ALA A 16 15.33 -40.78 -18.56
CA ALA A 16 15.84 -41.91 -19.34
C ALA A 16 15.70 -41.72 -20.87
N ASP A 17 14.71 -40.94 -21.32
CA ASP A 17 14.42 -40.78 -22.75
C ASP A 17 15.23 -39.67 -23.43
N GLN A 18 15.65 -38.64 -22.69
CA GLN A 18 16.41 -37.52 -23.26
C GLN A 18 17.85 -37.91 -23.64
N HIS A 19 18.48 -38.82 -22.89
CA HIS A 19 19.84 -39.28 -23.15
C HIS A 19 19.96 -40.32 -24.28
N ARG A 20 18.84 -40.87 -24.75
CA ARG A 20 18.82 -41.82 -25.88
C ARG A 20 18.66 -41.11 -27.23
N ALA A 21 17.98 -39.97 -27.28
CA ALA A 21 17.81 -39.18 -28.50
C ALA A 21 19.09 -38.44 -28.92
N ASP A 22 19.91 -37.99 -27.94
CA ASP A 22 21.13 -37.22 -28.21
C ASP A 22 22.29 -38.08 -28.74
N LYS A 23 22.29 -39.39 -28.42
CA LYS A 23 23.32 -40.33 -28.92
C LYS A 23 23.14 -40.71 -30.40
N THR A 24 21.93 -40.63 -30.93
CA THR A 24 21.62 -41.00 -32.32
C THR A 24 21.87 -39.89 -33.36
N LEU A 25 22.14 -38.65 -32.94
CA LEU A 25 22.48 -37.55 -33.86
C LEU A 25 23.99 -37.29 -33.97
N MET A 26 24.81 -37.84 -33.06
CA MET A 26 26.27 -37.68 -33.08
C MET A 26 27.02 -38.75 -33.90
N GLU A 27 26.32 -39.74 -34.48
CA GLU A 27 26.94 -40.90 -35.15
C GLU A 27 26.90 -40.81 -36.70
N SER A 28 26.58 -39.63 -37.28
CA SER A 28 26.46 -39.48 -38.74
C SER A 28 27.41 -38.46 -39.39
N GLU A 29 28.38 -37.90 -38.67
CA GLU A 29 29.35 -36.94 -39.24
C GLU A 29 30.82 -37.40 -39.15
N GLU A 30 31.06 -38.69 -38.94
CA GLU A 30 32.35 -39.32 -39.20
C GLU A 30 32.25 -40.17 -40.47
N ASN A 31 32.60 -39.60 -41.61
CA ASN A 31 33.20 -40.27 -42.78
C ASN A 31 33.08 -39.29 -43.96
N LEU A 32 34.18 -38.61 -44.27
CA LEU A 32 34.80 -38.55 -45.61
C LEU A 32 35.84 -37.41 -45.65
N LEU A 33 37.09 -37.81 -45.91
CA LEU A 33 38.24 -37.02 -46.35
C LEU A 33 38.82 -37.77 -47.57
N PRO A 34 39.76 -37.22 -48.38
CA PRO A 34 40.07 -35.79 -48.66
C PRO A 34 40.65 -35.47 -50.09
N LYS A 35 40.90 -34.16 -50.33
CA LYS A 35 42.18 -33.54 -50.80
C LYS A 35 42.34 -33.02 -52.25
N ASP A 36 42.47 -31.68 -52.36
CA ASP A 36 43.50 -30.87 -53.06
C ASP A 36 43.10 -29.37 -53.04
N GLY A 37 43.84 -28.41 -52.45
CA GLY A 37 45.06 -27.68 -52.93
C GLY A 37 44.59 -26.29 -53.42
N ASP A 38 45.14 -25.10 -53.13
CA ASP A 38 46.41 -24.57 -52.62
C ASP A 38 46.16 -23.05 -52.30
N ASP A 39 47.13 -22.38 -51.67
CA ASP A 39 47.41 -20.92 -51.73
C ASP A 39 46.87 -19.89 -50.69
N THR A 40 47.70 -19.64 -49.67
CA THR A 40 48.40 -18.36 -49.29
C THR A 40 47.68 -17.10 -48.70
N GLU A 41 48.05 -16.79 -47.42
CA GLU A 41 48.22 -15.51 -46.64
C GLU A 41 47.22 -14.31 -46.76
N VAL A 42 46.85 -13.51 -45.73
CA VAL A 42 47.60 -12.73 -44.70
C VAL A 42 46.65 -12.32 -43.53
N PRO A 43 47.08 -12.17 -42.25
CA PRO A 43 46.24 -11.62 -41.17
C PRO A 43 46.10 -10.08 -41.21
N ARG A 44 44.87 -9.56 -41.14
CA ARG A 44 44.56 -8.12 -40.95
C ARG A 44 44.88 -7.69 -39.49
N PRO A 45 45.55 -6.54 -39.23
CA PRO A 45 45.74 -6.07 -37.87
C PRO A 45 44.41 -5.57 -37.27
N LEU A 46 44.01 -6.13 -36.13
CA LEU A 46 42.96 -5.56 -35.29
C LEU A 46 43.51 -4.27 -34.64
N ILE A 47 42.92 -3.13 -34.97
CA ILE A 47 43.28 -1.82 -34.41
C ILE A 47 43.04 -1.86 -32.89
N PRO A 48 44.07 -1.64 -32.03
CA PRO A 48 43.86 -1.58 -30.59
C PRO A 48 43.17 -0.25 -30.26
N VAL A 49 41.88 -0.32 -29.94
CA VAL A 49 41.16 0.84 -29.38
C VAL A 49 41.74 1.10 -27.99
N ASN A 50 42.42 2.23 -27.82
CA ASN A 50 43.07 2.63 -26.56
C ASN A 50 42.09 2.53 -25.38
N SER A 51 42.57 1.96 -24.27
CA SER A 51 41.77 1.68 -23.06
C SER A 51 40.98 2.89 -22.56
N THR A 52 41.53 4.10 -22.72
CA THR A 52 40.89 5.38 -22.38
C THR A 52 39.63 5.63 -23.20
N THR A 53 39.66 5.33 -24.51
CA THR A 53 38.49 5.47 -25.39
C THR A 53 37.39 4.49 -24.99
N ARG A 54 37.75 3.25 -24.58
CA ARG A 54 36.77 2.27 -24.07
C ARG A 54 36.12 2.75 -22.77
N VAL A 55 36.90 3.30 -21.84
CA VAL A 55 36.37 3.86 -20.58
C VAL A 55 35.41 5.03 -20.84
N VAL A 56 35.80 5.98 -21.68
CA VAL A 56 34.93 7.12 -22.04
C VAL A 56 33.63 6.64 -22.66
N ILE A 57 33.69 5.70 -23.61
CA ILE A 57 32.49 5.11 -24.22
C ILE A 57 31.62 4.43 -23.16
N THR A 58 32.18 3.61 -22.27
CA THR A 58 31.38 2.95 -21.22
C THR A 58 30.72 3.94 -20.26
N VAL A 59 31.43 5.00 -19.84
CA VAL A 59 30.87 6.02 -18.94
C VAL A 59 29.74 6.80 -19.64
N THR A 60 29.93 7.17 -20.92
CA THR A 60 28.88 7.86 -21.68
C THR A 60 27.63 6.99 -21.85
N ILE A 61 27.80 5.69 -22.12
CA ILE A 61 26.68 4.74 -22.20
C ILE A 61 25.95 4.67 -20.85
N LEU A 62 26.66 4.53 -19.73
CA LEU A 62 26.05 4.48 -18.40
C LEU A 62 25.30 5.77 -18.05
N LEU A 63 25.85 6.94 -18.38
CA LEU A 63 25.18 8.22 -18.17
C LEU A 63 23.92 8.35 -19.04
N LEU A 64 23.96 7.91 -20.29
CA LEU A 64 22.79 7.92 -21.18
C LEU A 64 21.69 6.97 -20.69
N TRP A 65 22.05 5.76 -20.26
CA TRP A 65 21.09 4.82 -19.65
C TRP A 65 20.51 5.36 -18.34
N GLY A 66 21.33 5.98 -17.50
CA GLY A 66 20.87 6.61 -16.25
C GLY A 66 19.91 7.77 -16.50
N ALA A 67 20.21 8.64 -17.47
CA ALA A 67 19.33 9.73 -17.88
C ALA A 67 18.03 9.21 -18.48
N ALA A 68 18.08 8.20 -19.34
CA ALA A 68 16.89 7.57 -19.93
C ALA A 68 16.00 6.93 -18.86
N ALA A 69 16.59 6.19 -17.90
CA ALA A 69 15.87 5.60 -16.78
C ALA A 69 15.23 6.66 -15.87
N PHE A 70 15.93 7.78 -15.61
CA PHE A 70 15.40 8.90 -14.84
C PHE A 70 14.21 9.58 -15.55
N VAL A 71 14.33 9.84 -16.86
CA VAL A 71 13.25 10.42 -17.66
C VAL A 71 12.05 9.48 -17.70
N ALA A 72 12.28 8.19 -17.98
CA ALA A 72 11.22 7.18 -17.97
C ALA A 72 10.51 7.13 -16.61
N GLY A 73 11.27 7.05 -15.51
CA GLY A 73 10.75 7.06 -14.14
C GLY A 73 9.90 8.29 -13.84
N SER A 74 10.35 9.48 -14.26
CA SER A 74 9.63 10.73 -14.06
C SER A 74 8.31 10.82 -14.84
N LEU A 75 8.27 10.25 -16.06
CA LEU A 75 7.06 10.18 -16.89
C LEU A 75 6.05 9.17 -16.34
N THR A 76 6.52 8.00 -15.90
CA THR A 76 5.66 7.02 -15.19
C THR A 76 5.13 7.57 -13.86
N SER A 77 5.93 8.36 -13.13
CA SER A 77 5.48 8.96 -11.86
C SER A 77 4.40 10.03 -12.07
N LYS A 78 4.47 10.80 -13.15
CA LYS A 78 3.42 11.76 -13.51
C LYS A 78 2.13 11.06 -13.91
N THR A 79 2.22 10.03 -14.76
CA THR A 79 1.05 9.26 -15.20
C THR A 79 0.38 8.49 -14.07
N GLN A 80 1.13 8.06 -13.04
CA GLN A 80 0.54 7.41 -11.86
C GLN A 80 -0.30 8.37 -10.99
N ARG A 81 -0.08 9.69 -11.08
CA ARG A 81 -0.90 10.68 -10.34
C ARG A 81 -2.28 10.88 -10.98
N ASP A 82 -2.38 10.70 -12.29
CA ASP A 82 -3.62 10.83 -13.04
C ASP A 82 -4.31 9.46 -13.10
N SER A 83 -4.92 9.03 -12.00
CA SER A 83 -5.77 7.84 -12.00
C SER A 83 -7.09 8.16 -12.73
N PRO A 84 -7.60 7.26 -13.60
CA PRO A 84 -8.91 7.41 -14.22
C PRO A 84 -10.06 7.41 -13.20
N LEU A 85 -9.79 6.99 -11.95
CA LEU A 85 -10.72 7.04 -10.84
C LEU A 85 -10.67 8.37 -10.06
N GLY A 86 -9.82 9.32 -10.45
CA GLY A 86 -9.68 10.63 -9.81
C GLY A 86 -8.42 10.76 -8.94
N SER A 87 -8.27 11.90 -8.28
CA SER A 87 -7.11 12.23 -7.45
C SER A 87 -7.51 12.93 -6.16
N ALA A 88 -6.63 12.94 -5.16
CA ALA A 88 -6.92 13.59 -3.88
C ALA A 88 -7.23 15.09 -4.01
N GLU A 89 -6.66 15.76 -5.01
CA GLU A 89 -6.95 17.18 -5.25
C GLU A 89 -8.25 17.44 -6.03
N ASN A 90 -8.72 16.50 -6.85
CA ASN A 90 -9.85 16.69 -7.75
C ASN A 90 -11.07 15.80 -7.40
N GLY A 91 -10.95 14.99 -6.35
CA GLY A 91 -11.95 14.01 -5.93
C GLY A 91 -11.85 12.69 -6.70
N PHE A 92 -12.46 11.65 -6.12
CA PHE A 92 -12.57 10.32 -6.74
C PHE A 92 -13.95 10.11 -7.39
N VAL A 93 -14.03 9.25 -8.40
CA VAL A 93 -15.28 8.96 -9.14
C VAL A 93 -16.35 8.37 -8.23
N GLU A 94 -15.93 7.65 -7.17
CA GLU A 94 -16.82 7.10 -6.15
C GLU A 94 -17.34 8.14 -5.15
N GLU A 95 -16.78 9.35 -5.13
CA GLU A 95 -17.28 10.47 -4.33
C GLU A 95 -18.53 11.05 -5.01
N LEU A 96 -19.68 10.45 -4.69
CA LEU A 96 -21.01 10.84 -5.21
C LEU A 96 -21.37 12.31 -4.96
N ILE A 97 -20.66 12.99 -4.06
CA ILE A 97 -20.76 14.43 -3.81
C ILE A 97 -19.45 15.09 -4.20
N ILE A 98 -19.40 15.60 -5.42
CA ILE A 98 -18.34 16.51 -5.86
C ILE A 98 -18.55 17.81 -5.12
N THR A 99 -17.88 17.98 -3.98
CA THR A 99 -17.93 19.25 -3.28
C THR A 99 -17.06 20.25 -4.04
N PRO A 100 -17.51 21.50 -4.26
CA PRO A 100 -16.69 22.47 -4.97
C PRO A 100 -15.33 22.61 -4.29
N SER A 101 -14.25 22.49 -5.07
CA SER A 101 -12.86 22.58 -4.59
C SER A 101 -12.56 23.89 -3.85
N GLU A 102 -13.42 24.90 -4.00
CA GLU A 102 -13.30 26.20 -3.35
C GLU A 102 -13.73 26.18 -1.86
N THR A 103 -14.46 25.15 -1.43
CA THR A 103 -14.93 25.00 -0.05
C THR A 103 -13.91 24.28 0.83
N PHE A 104 -13.05 23.45 0.21
CA PHE A 104 -12.08 22.64 0.93
C PHE A 104 -10.65 23.06 0.61
N LYS A 105 -9.81 23.06 1.64
CA LYS A 105 -8.38 23.34 1.49
C LYS A 105 -7.61 22.05 1.70
N LEU A 106 -6.91 21.58 0.67
CA LEU A 106 -5.96 20.49 0.81
C LEU A 106 -4.74 21.01 1.59
N ILE A 107 -4.44 20.36 2.71
CA ILE A 107 -3.25 20.66 3.52
C ILE A 107 -2.36 19.43 3.49
N GLN A 108 -1.22 19.53 2.82
CA GLN A 108 -0.19 18.52 2.92
C GLN A 108 0.58 18.72 4.23
N THR A 109 0.45 17.77 5.14
CA THR A 109 1.22 17.72 6.38
C THR A 109 2.19 16.54 6.37
N ARG A 110 3.29 16.67 7.09
CA ARG A 110 4.17 15.54 7.34
C ARG A 110 3.47 14.63 8.34
N PHE A 111 3.18 13.39 7.95
CA PHE A 111 2.70 12.39 8.89
C PHE A 111 3.77 12.16 9.96
N THR A 112 3.43 12.48 11.20
CA THR A 112 4.19 12.10 12.39
C THR A 112 3.40 10.96 13.04
N GLY A 113 3.86 9.72 12.83
CA GLY A 113 3.24 8.56 13.46
C GLY A 113 3.39 8.59 14.98
N GLY A 114 2.73 7.67 15.67
CA GLY A 114 2.85 7.54 17.13
C GLY A 114 4.24 7.05 17.60
N VAL A 115 5.08 6.61 16.67
CA VAL A 115 6.41 6.06 16.92
C VAL A 115 7.46 6.93 16.24
N ASP A 116 8.45 7.36 17.03
CA ASP A 116 9.64 8.09 16.61
C ASP A 116 10.91 7.33 17.06
N PHE A 117 12.08 7.74 16.59
CA PHE A 117 13.35 7.12 16.94
C PHE A 117 14.28 8.13 17.61
N SER A 118 14.80 7.77 18.78
CA SER A 118 15.88 8.53 19.42
C SER A 118 17.14 8.54 18.54
N PRO A 119 18.10 9.46 18.78
CA PRO A 119 19.39 9.46 18.06
C PRO A 119 20.20 8.16 18.18
N LYS A 120 19.84 7.28 19.13
CA LYS A 120 20.44 5.97 19.35
C LYS A 120 19.68 4.82 18.64
N GLY A 121 18.64 5.14 17.86
CA GLY A 121 17.81 4.17 17.14
C GLY A 121 16.77 3.44 17.99
N ILE A 122 16.53 3.90 19.23
CA ILE A 122 15.49 3.32 20.11
C ILE A 122 14.14 3.92 19.77
N GLU A 123 13.13 3.06 19.63
CA GLU A 123 11.73 3.41 19.45
C GLU A 123 11.19 4.18 20.66
N VAL A 124 10.65 5.37 20.42
CA VAL A 124 10.04 6.23 21.43
C VAL A 124 8.65 6.63 20.94
N LEU A 125 7.69 6.78 21.86
CA LEU A 125 6.40 7.34 21.50
C LEU A 125 6.59 8.82 21.14
N ALA A 126 6.15 9.20 19.94
CA ALA A 126 6.14 10.59 19.53
C ALA A 126 5.17 11.38 20.43
N PRO A 127 5.45 12.66 20.73
CA PRO A 127 4.52 13.50 21.48
C PRO A 127 3.15 13.54 20.79
N SER A 128 2.11 13.18 21.53
CA SER A 128 0.72 13.19 21.04
C SER A 128 -0.19 13.79 22.10
N MET A 129 -1.12 14.64 21.67
CA MET A 129 -2.15 15.20 22.55
C MET A 129 -3.32 14.25 22.79
N TYR A 130 -3.33 13.08 22.14
CA TYR A 130 -4.43 12.11 22.21
C TYR A 130 -4.06 10.83 22.98
N VAL A 131 -2.78 10.67 23.36
CA VAL A 131 -2.21 9.46 23.96
C VAL A 131 -1.36 9.84 25.17
N GLY A 132 -1.47 9.08 26.25
CA GLY A 132 -0.70 9.31 27.47
C GLY A 132 -1.44 8.83 28.72
N GLU A 133 -0.93 9.22 29.89
CA GLU A 133 -1.65 9.05 31.15
C GLU A 133 -2.94 9.88 31.13
N PRO A 134 -4.06 9.37 31.68
CA PRO A 134 -5.32 10.10 31.74
C PRO A 134 -5.14 11.50 32.33
N SER A 135 -5.53 12.50 31.55
CA SER A 135 -5.46 13.91 31.92
C SER A 135 -6.64 14.66 31.29
N LEU A 136 -6.98 15.80 31.89
CA LEU A 136 -8.06 16.64 31.38
C LEU A 136 -7.74 17.15 29.97
N GLU A 137 -6.48 17.48 29.70
CA GLU A 137 -6.03 17.97 28.39
C GLU A 137 -6.24 16.94 27.29
N ILE A 138 -6.01 15.65 27.57
CA ILE A 138 -6.26 14.56 26.62
C ILE A 138 -7.77 14.40 26.41
N ASP A 139 -8.58 14.47 27.48
CA ASP A 139 -10.04 14.38 27.36
C ASP A 139 -10.62 15.54 26.53
N GLU A 140 -10.10 16.76 26.71
CA GLU A 140 -10.47 17.93 25.91
C GLU A 140 -10.04 17.77 24.45
N ALA A 141 -8.83 17.26 24.20
CA ALA A 141 -8.34 16.97 22.85
C ALA A 141 -9.26 15.97 22.12
N TRP A 142 -9.69 14.90 22.79
CA TRP A 142 -10.67 13.96 22.23
C TRP A 142 -12.03 14.62 22.02
N ASN A 143 -12.54 15.36 23.00
CA ASN A 143 -13.82 16.07 22.88
C ASN A 143 -13.83 17.12 21.76
N ALA A 144 -12.69 17.71 21.43
CA ALA A 144 -12.60 18.65 20.32
C ALA A 144 -12.89 18.00 18.95
N ILE A 145 -12.61 16.69 18.79
CA ILE A 145 -12.81 15.96 17.54
C ILE A 145 -14.16 15.25 17.49
N ILE A 146 -14.51 14.56 18.57
CA ILE A 146 -15.69 13.66 18.62
C ILE A 146 -16.77 14.12 19.62
N GLY A 147 -16.53 15.23 20.31
CA GLY A 147 -17.43 15.73 21.33
C GLY A 147 -18.51 16.65 20.75
N GLY A 148 -19.73 16.45 21.24
CA GLY A 148 -20.86 17.32 20.93
C GLY A 148 -21.44 17.10 19.53
N GLU A 149 -21.84 18.20 18.91
CA GLU A 149 -22.56 18.21 17.64
C GLU A 149 -21.66 18.56 16.44
N SER A 150 -20.35 18.71 16.67
CA SER A 150 -19.38 19.26 15.71
C SER A 150 -19.08 18.33 14.53
N HIS A 151 -19.26 17.02 14.70
CA HIS A 151 -19.04 16.00 13.66
C HIS A 151 -20.32 15.63 12.89
N TYR A 152 -21.44 16.27 13.20
CA TYR A 152 -22.69 16.11 12.47
C TYR A 152 -22.90 17.29 11.52
N PHE A 153 -23.23 17.00 10.27
CA PHE A 153 -23.53 18.01 9.27
C PHE A 153 -24.92 17.79 8.68
N SER A 154 -25.59 18.90 8.34
CA SER A 154 -26.90 18.87 7.70
C SER A 154 -26.76 18.52 6.23
N VAL A 155 -27.58 17.60 5.77
CA VAL A 155 -27.65 17.13 4.39
C VAL A 155 -28.98 17.61 3.80
N SER A 156 -28.94 18.14 2.58
CA SER A 156 -30.18 18.57 1.89
C SER A 156 -31.03 17.37 1.49
N GLU A 157 -32.34 17.54 1.32
CA GLU A 157 -33.22 16.44 0.91
C GLU A 157 -32.81 15.81 -0.43
N ASP A 158 -32.47 16.64 -1.42
CA ASP A 158 -32.05 16.17 -2.73
C ASP A 158 -30.72 15.40 -2.68
N GLU A 159 -29.81 15.81 -1.80
CA GLU A 159 -28.55 15.12 -1.55
C GLU A 159 -28.79 13.80 -0.79
N ALA A 160 -29.66 13.82 0.22
CA ALA A 160 -30.07 12.64 0.97
C ALA A 160 -30.70 11.56 0.08
N ARG A 161 -31.59 11.96 -0.83
CA ARG A 161 -32.23 11.06 -1.80
C ARG A 161 -31.24 10.50 -2.81
N ARG A 162 -30.23 11.28 -3.19
CA ARG A 162 -29.15 10.80 -4.08
C ARG A 162 -28.19 9.83 -3.39
N LEU A 163 -27.86 10.09 -2.12
CA LEU A 163 -26.96 9.25 -1.34
C LEU A 163 -27.60 7.94 -0.86
N TRP A 164 -28.80 8.02 -0.30
CA TRP A 164 -29.45 6.89 0.40
C TRP A 164 -30.65 6.32 -0.36
N GLY A 165 -31.00 6.89 -1.51
CA GLY A 165 -32.09 6.41 -2.35
C GLY A 165 -33.47 6.61 -1.72
N ALA A 166 -34.41 5.73 -2.05
CA ALA A 166 -35.80 5.79 -1.57
C ALA A 166 -35.93 5.62 -0.04
N GLU A 167 -34.91 5.07 0.62
CA GLU A 167 -34.87 4.86 2.07
C GLU A 167 -34.36 6.08 2.85
N SER A 168 -34.11 7.22 2.18
CA SER A 168 -33.61 8.45 2.80
C SER A 168 -34.42 8.88 4.02
N ASP A 169 -35.74 8.70 4.00
CA ASP A 169 -36.65 9.11 5.07
C ASP A 169 -36.39 8.38 6.40
N ARG A 170 -35.75 7.19 6.36
CA ARG A 170 -35.34 6.47 7.57
C ARG A 170 -34.18 7.12 8.31
N TYR A 171 -33.36 7.88 7.58
CA TYR A 171 -32.19 8.58 8.10
C TYR A 171 -32.49 10.05 8.44
N ARG A 172 -33.77 10.42 8.45
CA ARG A 172 -34.19 11.76 8.83
C ARG A 172 -34.09 11.94 10.35
N ASP A 173 -33.38 12.98 10.76
CA ASP A 173 -33.27 13.39 12.15
C ASP A 173 -34.64 13.87 12.66
N ARG A 174 -35.16 13.15 13.66
CA ARG A 174 -36.48 13.42 14.26
C ARG A 174 -36.49 14.65 15.16
N ILE A 175 -35.34 15.06 15.69
CA ILE A 175 -35.19 16.17 16.63
C ILE A 175 -34.95 17.46 15.86
N ARG A 176 -34.09 17.42 14.83
CA ARG A 176 -33.67 18.61 14.06
C ARG A 176 -34.50 18.87 12.81
N GLY A 177 -35.30 17.90 12.36
CA GLY A 177 -36.25 18.08 11.26
C GLY A 177 -35.61 18.07 9.85
N GLY A 178 -34.42 17.48 9.69
CA GLY A 178 -33.70 17.37 8.42
C GLY A 178 -32.94 16.07 8.29
N TRP A 179 -32.07 15.94 7.29
CA TRP A 179 -31.14 14.81 7.20
C TRP A 179 -29.82 15.22 7.81
N THR A 180 -29.27 14.35 8.66
CA THR A 180 -28.00 14.62 9.32
C THR A 180 -27.06 13.48 9.03
N GLY A 181 -25.91 13.82 8.48
CA GLY A 181 -24.83 12.89 8.18
C GLY A 181 -23.70 13.02 9.19
N THR A 182 -22.93 11.95 9.32
CA THR A 182 -21.60 11.99 9.93
C THR A 182 -20.68 11.06 9.15
N LEU A 183 -19.37 11.30 9.25
CA LEU A 183 -18.38 10.40 8.68
C LEU A 183 -18.17 9.22 9.64
N ASP A 184 -18.12 7.99 9.11
CA ASP A 184 -17.92 6.78 9.91
C ASP A 184 -16.59 6.79 10.70
N MET A 185 -15.61 7.56 10.24
CA MET A 185 -14.38 7.83 10.98
C MET A 185 -14.66 8.37 12.40
N PHE A 186 -15.64 9.25 12.57
CA PHE A 186 -15.97 9.78 13.90
C PHE A 186 -16.58 8.72 14.81
N HIS A 187 -17.32 7.76 14.26
CA HIS A 187 -17.82 6.62 15.01
C HIS A 187 -16.67 5.69 15.46
N CYS A 188 -15.72 5.41 14.56
CA CYS A 188 -14.50 4.66 14.91
C CYS A 188 -13.71 5.36 16.03
N LEU A 189 -13.52 6.67 15.93
CA LEU A 189 -12.83 7.48 16.94
C LEU A 189 -13.58 7.53 18.26
N HIS A 190 -14.91 7.63 18.24
CA HIS A 190 -15.75 7.54 19.43
C HIS A 190 -15.50 6.22 20.16
N CYS A 191 -15.58 5.10 19.46
CA CYS A 191 -15.35 3.78 20.03
C CYS A 191 -13.93 3.65 20.60
N LEU A 192 -12.92 4.17 19.90
CA LEU A 192 -11.54 4.15 20.37
C LEU A 192 -11.36 4.96 21.66
N ASN A 193 -11.98 6.15 21.76
CA ASN A 193 -11.97 6.93 23.00
C ASN A 193 -12.68 6.20 24.14
N GLN A 194 -13.79 5.51 23.85
CA GLN A 194 -14.48 4.70 24.86
C GLN A 194 -13.56 3.58 25.37
N LEU A 195 -12.86 2.88 24.48
CA LEU A 195 -11.90 1.85 24.84
C LEU A 195 -10.76 2.41 25.71
N ARG A 196 -10.16 3.55 25.31
CA ARG A 196 -9.12 4.24 26.09
C ARG A 196 -9.57 4.47 27.54
N LYS A 197 -10.77 5.00 27.73
CA LYS A 197 -11.35 5.24 29.06
C LYS A 197 -11.68 3.95 29.81
N ALA A 198 -12.17 2.91 29.11
CA ALA A 198 -12.52 1.62 29.72
C ALA A 198 -11.30 0.86 30.28
N LEU A 199 -10.11 1.09 29.72
CA LEU A 199 -8.85 0.55 30.23
C LEU A 199 -8.38 1.19 31.54
N ARG A 200 -8.94 2.35 31.91
CA ARG A 200 -8.55 3.15 33.09
C ARG A 200 -9.73 3.37 34.03
N ARG A 201 -10.31 2.26 34.51
CA ARG A 201 -11.45 2.27 35.47
C ARG A 201 -11.13 2.90 36.81
N ASP A 202 -9.85 2.95 37.16
CA ASP A 202 -9.33 3.68 38.32
C ASP A 202 -9.66 5.18 38.26
N ILE A 203 -9.76 5.74 37.06
CA ILE A 203 -9.96 7.18 36.81
C ILE A 203 -11.33 7.44 36.16
N TYR A 204 -11.76 6.60 35.23
CA TYR A 204 -13.05 6.69 34.56
C TYR A 204 -14.00 5.59 35.06
N PRO A 205 -14.86 5.89 36.04
CA PRO A 205 -15.83 4.93 36.52
C PRO A 205 -16.82 4.57 35.41
N GLU A 206 -17.47 3.44 35.57
CA GLU A 206 -18.49 2.96 34.64
C GLU A 206 -19.70 3.88 34.69
N GLU A 207 -19.99 4.57 33.59
CA GLU A 207 -21.16 5.44 33.47
C GLU A 207 -22.41 4.60 33.19
N GLU A 208 -23.51 4.89 33.88
CA GLU A 208 -24.80 4.18 33.74
C GLU A 208 -25.37 4.23 32.31
N HIS A 209 -24.95 5.20 31.49
CA HIS A 209 -25.46 5.42 30.12
C HIS A 209 -24.43 5.09 29.04
N ARG A 210 -23.34 4.40 29.41
CA ARG A 210 -22.41 3.87 28.43
C ARG A 210 -23.07 2.67 27.74
N GLY A 211 -23.40 2.81 26.45
CA GLY A 211 -24.05 1.74 25.71
C GLY A 211 -23.30 0.41 25.85
N MET A 212 -24.03 -0.71 25.98
CA MET A 212 -23.48 -2.04 26.30
C MET A 212 -22.29 -2.46 25.41
N ILE A 213 -22.24 -1.98 24.17
CA ILE A 213 -21.17 -2.24 23.19
C ILE A 213 -19.81 -1.61 23.58
N HIS A 214 -19.77 -0.70 24.53
CA HIS A 214 -18.55 -0.04 25.01
C HIS A 214 -18.12 -0.51 26.40
N GLN A 215 -18.80 -1.52 26.94
CA GLN A 215 -18.53 -2.11 28.23
C GLN A 215 -17.62 -3.33 28.02
N CYS A 216 -16.41 -3.27 28.57
CA CYS A 216 -15.55 -4.45 28.59
C CYS A 216 -16.02 -5.31 29.77
N ASP A 217 -17.01 -6.18 29.59
CA ASP A 217 -17.48 -6.99 30.71
C ASP A 217 -16.34 -7.83 31.29
N ASN A 218 -16.08 -7.64 32.59
CA ASN A 218 -15.23 -8.57 33.34
C ASN A 218 -16.03 -9.87 33.44
N VAL A 219 -15.68 -10.87 32.63
CA VAL A 219 -16.12 -12.24 32.90
C VAL A 219 -15.40 -12.68 34.17
N PRO A 220 -16.11 -12.92 35.29
CA PRO A 220 -15.49 -13.52 36.46
C PRO A 220 -15.08 -14.95 36.09
N GLY A 221 -13.81 -15.30 36.32
CA GLY A 221 -13.30 -16.66 36.18
C GLY A 221 -13.85 -17.61 37.23
#